data_AF-A0A8K1CBM6-F1
#
_entry.id   AF-A0A8K1CBM6-F1
#
_cell.length_a   1.000
_cell.length_b   1.000
_cell.length_c   1.000
_cell.angle_alpha   90.00
_cell.angle_beta   90.00
_cell.angle_gamma   90.00
#
_symmetry.space_group_name_H-M   'P 1'
#
loop_
_entity.id
_entity.type
_entity.pdbx_description
1 polymer ?
#
loop_
_entity_poly.entity_id
_entity_poly.type
_entity_poly.pdbx_seq_one_letter_code
_entity_poly.pdbx_strand_id
1 'polypeptide(L)'
;MDEREMRRVRFDDDAVRTPQRVRRREAIDYQAPDATSETALPQLLQWDLFVVRWLVTMRETYPLLQGLIVVTTSKLRTQDISLFLWLFFLAMLSDLGFVYLWICIGNLLAVLLLQLLAQVPRPVDFDSSMLIPSCADPDTYGFPCVDSHMSIVVLLPVIENTQSRFARLMFVAYTVYLAFTRLCLGSRFLSQIVGSWLTGFTGLVAGNHGHVVVKAYKLSRGYNTAAIIALIVLLMFVLGQWVENNDSRIVGVPRQDFIEVLTNILSSDVPPSNTMARPQTPTPPDRARVHQWPQREEGTGNQEEEEQEEIAGRKDSFYYLIRGMRARARRQAQLTAIRT
;
A
#
# COMPACT_ATOMS: atom_id res chain seq x y z
N MET A 1 -49.31 26.32 45.90
CA MET A 1 -49.80 27.12 44.74
C MET A 1 -48.81 28.26 44.59
N ASP A 2 -48.15 28.49 43.46
CA ASP A 2 -48.63 28.24 42.11
C ASP A 2 -47.46 28.03 41.14
N GLU A 3 -47.63 27.06 40.25
CA GLU A 3 -46.91 26.94 38.99
C GLU A 3 -47.32 28.12 38.12
N ARG A 4 -46.43 29.08 37.84
CA ARG A 4 -46.49 30.00 36.67
C ARG A 4 -45.47 31.13 36.86
N GLU A 5 -44.21 30.87 36.55
CA GLU A 5 -43.39 31.87 35.85
C GLU A 5 -42.25 31.16 35.12
N MET A 6 -42.62 30.52 34.02
CA MET A 6 -41.72 30.17 32.93
C MET A 6 -41.06 31.45 32.41
N ARG A 7 -39.83 31.75 32.87
CA ARG A 7 -38.92 32.67 32.18
C ARG A 7 -37.83 31.89 31.47
N ARG A 8 -38.09 31.68 30.17
CA ARG A 8 -37.15 31.75 29.04
C ARG A 8 -35.69 31.45 29.40
N VAL A 9 -35.33 30.18 29.36
CA VAL A 9 -33.96 29.77 29.05
C VAL A 9 -33.85 29.81 27.51
N ARG A 10 -33.16 30.82 26.98
CA ARG A 10 -32.59 30.76 25.63
C ARG A 10 -31.57 29.63 25.66
N PHE A 11 -31.91 28.51 25.05
CA PHE A 11 -30.91 27.61 24.52
C PHE A 11 -30.38 28.28 23.25
N ASP A 12 -29.13 28.71 23.30
CA ASP A 12 -28.40 29.04 22.09
C ASP A 12 -28.22 27.74 21.29
N ASP A 13 -28.63 27.81 20.02
CA ASP A 13 -28.52 26.77 19.01
C ASP A 13 -27.04 26.51 18.65
N ASP A 14 -26.32 25.78 19.51
CA ASP A 14 -25.04 25.17 19.18
C ASP A 14 -25.24 23.85 18.40
N ALA A 15 -25.84 23.95 17.20
CA ALA A 15 -26.09 22.77 16.37
C ALA A 15 -25.99 23.02 14.86
N VAL A 16 -24.96 23.75 14.38
CA VAL A 16 -24.47 23.61 12.99
C VAL A 16 -22.95 23.79 12.96
N ARG A 17 -22.20 22.82 13.51
CA ARG A 17 -20.77 22.68 13.17
C ARG A 17 -20.65 21.98 11.83
N THR A 18 -20.49 22.79 10.80
CA THR A 18 -20.00 22.38 9.48
C THR A 18 -18.77 21.47 9.60
N PRO A 19 -18.73 20.29 8.92
CA PRO A 19 -17.55 19.42 8.89
C PRO A 19 -16.37 20.01 8.10
N GLN A 20 -16.52 21.22 7.56
CA GLN A 20 -15.49 21.90 6.78
C GLN A 20 -14.36 22.53 7.63
N ARG A 21 -14.54 22.64 8.96
CA ARG A 21 -13.51 23.21 9.87
C ARG A 21 -12.55 22.18 10.47
N VAL A 22 -12.84 20.88 10.41
CA VAL A 22 -11.89 19.84 10.87
C VAL A 22 -10.80 19.61 9.82
N ARG A 23 -11.13 19.77 8.53
CA ARG A 23 -10.13 19.79 7.42
C ARG A 23 -9.12 20.94 7.48
N ARG A 24 -9.28 21.91 8.38
CA ARG A 24 -8.33 23.03 8.54
C ARG A 24 -7.46 22.93 9.81
N ARG A 25 -7.68 21.92 10.66
CA ARG A 25 -6.85 21.66 11.85
C ARG A 25 -6.02 20.37 11.76
N GLU A 26 -6.27 19.52 10.76
CA GLU A 26 -5.39 18.42 10.35
C GLU A 26 -4.65 18.72 9.03
N ALA A 27 -4.69 19.98 8.58
CA ALA A 27 -3.45 20.55 8.08
C ALA A 27 -2.54 20.61 9.30
N ILE A 28 -1.81 19.52 9.55
CA ILE A 28 -0.50 19.59 10.18
C ILE A 28 0.11 20.86 9.61
N ASP A 29 0.47 21.80 10.47
CA ASP A 29 1.46 22.82 10.18
C ASP A 29 2.69 22.07 9.67
N TYR A 30 2.67 21.70 8.39
CA TYR A 30 3.85 21.66 7.56
C TYR A 30 4.17 23.13 7.33
N GLN A 31 4.59 23.76 8.43
CA GLN A 31 5.37 24.97 8.38
C GLN A 31 6.56 24.53 7.54
N ALA A 32 6.53 24.93 6.26
CA ALA A 32 7.70 24.81 5.41
C ALA A 32 8.84 25.36 6.26
N PRO A 33 9.85 24.53 6.59
CA PRO A 33 10.89 24.94 7.51
C PRO A 33 11.39 26.29 7.00
N ASP A 34 11.37 27.29 7.90
CA ASP A 34 11.87 28.62 7.59
C ASP A 34 13.18 28.44 6.83
N ALA A 35 13.26 29.01 5.63
CA ALA A 35 14.35 28.88 4.66
C ALA A 35 15.71 29.42 5.17
N THR A 36 15.85 29.58 6.48
CA THR A 36 17.01 30.06 7.22
C THR A 36 17.56 29.02 8.21
N SER A 37 16.95 27.83 8.30
CA SER A 37 17.57 26.65 8.90
C SER A 37 17.59 25.50 7.89
N GLU A 38 18.35 25.66 6.81
CA GLU A 38 18.86 24.53 6.05
C GLU A 38 19.74 23.70 6.99
N THR A 39 19.13 22.81 7.78
CA THR A 39 19.82 21.63 8.27
C THR A 39 20.16 20.83 7.03
N ALA A 40 21.30 21.18 6.42
CA ALA A 40 21.86 20.53 5.26
C ALA A 40 21.70 19.02 5.47
N LEU A 41 20.97 18.35 4.57
CA LEU A 41 20.74 16.92 4.67
C LEU A 41 22.07 16.23 4.95
N PRO A 42 22.13 15.22 5.83
CA PRO A 42 23.37 14.50 6.09
C PRO A 42 24.06 14.12 4.78
N GLN A 43 25.38 14.33 4.69
CA GLN A 43 26.12 14.20 3.43
C GLN A 43 25.87 12.85 2.74
N LEU A 44 25.77 11.76 3.52
CA LEU A 44 25.44 10.43 3.00
C LEU A 44 24.08 10.39 2.29
N LEU A 45 23.06 11.03 2.87
CA LEU A 45 21.71 11.07 2.30
C LEU A 45 21.67 11.88 1.00
N GLN A 46 22.48 12.95 0.90
CA GLN A 46 22.62 13.71 -0.34
C GLN A 46 23.22 12.86 -1.46
N TRP A 47 24.27 12.09 -1.15
CA TRP A 47 24.88 11.14 -2.09
C TRP A 47 23.88 10.07 -2.54
N ASP A 48 23.14 9.48 -1.59
CA ASP A 48 22.12 8.49 -1.89
C ASP A 48 21.02 9.04 -2.80
N LEU A 49 20.50 10.25 -2.52
CA LEU A 49 19.51 10.92 -3.36
C LEU A 49 20.05 11.21 -4.76
N PHE A 50 21.29 11.69 -4.87
CA PHE A 50 21.93 11.94 -6.15
C PHE A 50 22.01 10.67 -7.01
N VAL A 51 22.46 9.55 -6.41
CA VAL A 51 22.58 8.26 -7.10
C VAL A 51 21.21 7.75 -7.55
N VAL A 52 20.19 7.82 -6.69
CA VAL A 52 18.84 7.38 -7.04
C VAL A 52 18.25 8.24 -8.16
N ARG A 53 18.39 9.57 -8.08
CA ARG A 53 17.96 10.50 -9.15
C ARG A 53 18.61 10.15 -10.47
N TRP A 54 19.93 9.97 -10.46
CA TRP A 54 20.68 9.62 -11.65
C TRP A 54 20.19 8.30 -12.27
N LEU A 55 19.94 7.27 -11.45
CA LEU A 55 19.40 6.00 -11.93
C LEU A 55 17.96 6.12 -12.49
N VAL A 56 17.11 6.92 -11.84
CA VAL A 56 15.75 7.20 -12.31
C VAL A 56 15.77 7.91 -13.67
N THR A 57 16.62 8.92 -13.84
CA THR A 57 16.81 9.61 -15.12
C THR A 57 17.36 8.67 -16.20
N MET A 58 18.33 7.80 -15.84
CA MET A 58 18.85 6.79 -16.77
C MET A 58 17.76 5.82 -17.21
N ARG A 59 16.94 5.31 -16.29
CA ARG A 59 15.78 4.47 -16.61
C ARG A 59 14.84 5.16 -17.60
N GLU A 60 14.53 6.43 -17.39
CA GLU A 60 13.62 7.20 -18.28
C GLU A 60 14.24 7.49 -19.65
N THR A 61 15.55 7.64 -19.71
CA THR A 61 16.28 7.90 -20.95
C THR A 61 16.36 6.66 -21.84
N TYR A 62 16.45 5.46 -21.25
CA TYR A 62 16.62 4.20 -21.97
C TYR A 62 15.35 3.34 -21.95
N PRO A 63 14.56 3.27 -23.03
CA PRO A 63 13.26 2.59 -23.04
C PRO A 63 13.36 1.08 -22.80
N LEU A 64 14.46 0.44 -23.23
CA LEU A 64 14.72 -0.97 -22.96
C LEU A 64 14.91 -1.24 -21.46
N LEU A 65 15.63 -0.36 -20.78
CA LEU A 65 15.84 -0.45 -19.33
C LEU A 65 14.51 -0.25 -18.60
N GLN A 66 13.74 0.76 -18.99
CA GLN A 66 12.40 0.98 -18.43
C GLN A 66 11.50 -0.24 -18.63
N GLY A 67 11.43 -0.79 -19.85
CA GLY A 67 10.63 -1.96 -20.16
C GLY A 67 11.05 -3.17 -19.32
N LEU A 68 12.35 -3.41 -19.18
CA LEU A 68 12.88 -4.50 -18.35
C LEU A 68 12.49 -4.34 -16.88
N ILE A 69 12.66 -3.15 -16.30
CA ILE A 69 12.32 -2.88 -14.90
C ILE A 69 10.81 -3.05 -14.68
N VAL A 70 9.97 -2.47 -15.54
CA VAL A 70 8.50 -2.54 -15.39
C VAL A 70 7.96 -3.96 -15.58
N VAL A 71 8.55 -4.78 -16.46
CA VAL A 71 8.16 -6.18 -16.63
C VAL A 71 8.57 -7.04 -15.44
N THR A 72 9.72 -6.74 -14.83
CA THR A 72 10.26 -7.53 -13.72
C THR A 72 9.80 -7.04 -12.34
N THR A 73 9.16 -5.88 -12.26
CA THR A 73 8.71 -5.31 -10.98
C THR A 73 7.24 -4.96 -11.01
N SER A 74 6.54 -5.34 -9.94
CA SER A 74 5.12 -5.07 -9.78
C SER A 74 4.85 -4.65 -8.35
N LYS A 75 3.82 -3.83 -8.16
CA LYS A 75 3.25 -3.56 -6.85
C LYS A 75 2.75 -4.84 -6.17
N LEU A 76 2.32 -5.83 -6.95
CA LEU A 76 1.89 -7.13 -6.44
C LEU A 76 3.11 -8.03 -6.23
N ARG A 77 3.36 -8.44 -4.98
CA ARG A 77 4.49 -9.33 -4.64
C ARG A 77 4.49 -10.65 -5.40
N THR A 78 3.32 -11.16 -5.80
CA THR A 78 3.18 -12.38 -6.61
C THR A 78 3.58 -12.20 -8.07
N GLN A 79 3.74 -10.97 -8.54
CA GLN A 79 4.16 -10.64 -9.90
C GLN A 79 5.51 -9.93 -9.94
N ASP A 80 6.11 -9.72 -8.78
CA ASP A 80 7.39 -9.04 -8.63
C ASP A 80 8.52 -10.06 -8.66
N ILE A 81 9.70 -9.66 -9.15
CA ILE A 81 10.87 -10.53 -9.23
C ILE A 81 11.29 -11.13 -7.88
N SER A 82 10.93 -10.50 -6.77
CA SER A 82 11.12 -11.06 -5.43
C SER A 82 10.42 -12.40 -5.22
N LEU A 83 9.41 -12.75 -6.03
CA LEU A 83 8.78 -14.08 -5.97
C LEU A 83 9.79 -15.21 -6.20
N PHE A 84 10.73 -15.04 -7.13
CA PHE A 84 11.75 -16.05 -7.42
C PHE A 84 12.62 -16.36 -6.19
N LEU A 85 12.90 -15.36 -5.35
CA LEU A 85 13.60 -15.56 -4.09
C LEU A 85 12.88 -16.57 -3.20
N TRP A 86 11.56 -16.43 -3.07
CA TRP A 86 10.74 -17.31 -2.26
C TRP A 86 10.59 -18.70 -2.88
N LEU A 87 10.54 -18.79 -4.22
CA LEU A 87 10.58 -20.08 -4.91
C LEU A 87 11.91 -20.81 -4.68
N PHE A 88 13.05 -20.11 -4.73
CA PHE A 88 14.35 -20.70 -4.39
C PHE A 88 14.42 -21.14 -2.94
N PHE A 89 13.88 -20.34 -2.01
CA PHE A 89 13.76 -20.73 -0.61
C PHE A 89 13.00 -22.05 -0.43
N LEU A 90 11.83 -22.20 -1.08
CA LEU A 90 11.04 -23.42 -1.02
C LEU A 90 11.74 -24.61 -1.68
N ALA A 91 12.35 -24.41 -2.85
CA ALA A 91 13.04 -25.45 -3.58
C ALA A 91 14.25 -26.01 -2.80
N MET A 92 14.99 -25.14 -2.11
CA MET A 92 16.21 -25.51 -1.37
C MET A 92 15.92 -26.04 0.03
N LEU A 93 14.65 -26.06 0.45
CA LEU A 93 14.25 -26.54 1.77
C LEU A 93 14.51 -28.05 1.95
N SER A 94 14.33 -28.86 0.90
CA SER A 94 14.65 -30.29 0.92
C SER A 94 16.14 -30.56 1.12
N ASP A 95 16.97 -29.70 0.53
CA ASP A 95 18.41 -29.93 0.42
C ASP A 95 19.16 -29.37 1.62
N LEU A 96 18.76 -28.18 2.12
CA LEU A 96 19.39 -27.51 3.25
C LEU A 96 18.71 -27.84 4.60
N GLY A 97 17.51 -28.43 4.54
CA GLY A 97 16.81 -28.97 5.69
C GLY A 97 16.24 -27.93 6.66
N PHE A 98 15.85 -28.41 7.84
CA PHE A 98 15.09 -27.63 8.82
C PHE A 98 15.88 -26.47 9.46
N VAL A 99 17.22 -26.57 9.53
CA VAL A 99 18.06 -25.49 10.08
C VAL A 99 17.96 -24.24 9.21
N TYR A 100 18.02 -24.42 7.90
CA TYR A 100 17.87 -23.33 6.93
C TYR A 100 16.49 -22.67 7.01
N LEU A 101 15.43 -23.46 7.18
CA LEU A 101 14.06 -22.95 7.40
C LEU A 101 14.02 -21.96 8.57
N TRP A 102 14.54 -22.38 9.73
CA TRP A 102 14.45 -21.58 10.95
C TRP A 102 15.31 -20.31 10.88
N ILE A 103 16.49 -20.40 10.26
CA ILE A 103 17.33 -19.21 10.03
C ILE A 103 16.62 -18.21 9.12
N CYS A 104 16.01 -18.67 8.02
CA CYS A 104 15.28 -17.80 7.11
C CYS A 104 14.07 -17.14 7.77
N ILE A 105 13.25 -17.92 8.48
CA ILE A 105 12.07 -17.35 9.15
C ILE A 105 12.49 -16.40 10.28
N GLY A 106 13.48 -16.78 11.10
CA GLY A 106 13.99 -15.91 12.17
C GLY A 106 14.50 -14.57 11.65
N ASN A 107 15.25 -14.57 10.54
CA ASN A 107 15.70 -13.35 9.89
C ASN A 107 14.55 -12.55 9.27
N LEU A 108 13.57 -13.21 8.64
CA LEU A 108 12.37 -12.54 8.12
C LEU A 108 11.59 -11.83 9.24
N LEU A 109 11.47 -12.45 10.40
CA LEU A 109 10.79 -11.83 11.54
C LEU A 109 11.60 -10.66 12.12
N ALA A 110 12.92 -10.83 12.25
CA ALA A 110 13.81 -9.78 12.74
C ALA A 110 13.80 -8.56 11.81
N VAL A 111 13.83 -8.76 10.49
CA VAL A 111 13.83 -7.67 9.50
C VAL A 111 12.50 -6.91 9.49
N LEU A 112 11.37 -7.62 9.63
CA LEU A 112 10.04 -6.99 9.73
C LEU A 112 9.89 -6.20 11.03
N LEU A 113 10.35 -6.76 12.16
CA LEU A 113 10.37 -6.05 13.43
C LEU A 113 11.26 -4.80 13.36
N LEU A 114 12.45 -4.91 12.75
CA LEU A 114 13.35 -3.78 12.61
C LEU A 114 12.75 -2.69 11.71
N GLN A 115 12.04 -3.03 10.64
CA GLN A 115 11.31 -2.06 9.84
C GLN A 115 10.24 -1.33 10.66
N LEU A 116 9.48 -2.07 11.48
CA LEU A 116 8.43 -1.50 12.33
C LEU A 116 8.99 -0.52 13.36
N LEU A 117 10.17 -0.84 13.92
CA LEU A 117 10.82 -0.03 14.94
C LEU A 117 11.57 1.18 14.36
N ALA A 118 12.26 1.01 13.22
CA ALA A 118 13.14 2.03 12.68
C ALA A 118 12.41 3.09 11.84
N GLN A 119 11.30 2.72 11.19
CA GLN A 119 10.44 3.61 10.39
C GLN A 119 11.17 4.58 9.46
N VAL A 120 12.29 4.13 8.87
CA VAL A 120 13.17 4.99 8.07
C VAL A 120 12.47 5.40 6.76
N PRO A 121 12.54 6.68 6.34
CA PRO A 121 11.93 7.14 5.09
C PRO A 121 12.60 6.57 3.84
N ARG A 122 11.85 6.52 2.74
CA ARG A 122 12.29 6.08 1.41
C ARG A 122 12.63 7.27 0.51
N PRO A 123 13.33 7.06 -0.61
CA PRO A 123 13.58 8.14 -1.58
C PRO A 123 12.30 8.81 -2.08
N VAL A 124 11.25 8.02 -2.39
CA VAL A 124 9.94 8.54 -2.82
C VAL A 124 9.24 9.42 -1.79
N ASP A 125 9.58 9.29 -0.50
CA ASP A 125 8.98 10.10 0.56
C ASP A 125 9.63 11.51 0.61
N PHE A 126 10.86 11.65 0.07
CA PHE A 126 11.53 12.95 -0.12
C PHE A 126 11.20 13.58 -1.47
N ASP A 127 10.95 12.78 -2.50
CA ASP A 127 10.71 13.23 -3.86
C ASP A 127 9.65 12.35 -4.55
N SER A 128 8.40 12.82 -4.52
CA SER A 128 7.26 12.10 -5.07
C SER A 128 7.27 12.00 -6.59
N SER A 129 8.10 12.79 -7.29
CA SER A 129 8.23 12.73 -8.75
C SER A 129 8.80 11.40 -9.24
N MET A 130 9.52 10.67 -8.38
CA MET A 130 10.10 9.37 -8.70
C MET A 130 9.09 8.22 -8.62
N LEU A 131 7.90 8.46 -8.06
CA LEU A 131 6.93 7.42 -7.77
C LEU A 131 6.32 6.85 -9.07
N ILE A 132 6.48 5.55 -9.26
CA ILE A 132 5.73 4.79 -10.26
C ILE A 132 4.59 4.04 -9.55
N PRO A 133 3.32 4.49 -9.67
CA PRO A 133 2.21 3.91 -8.89
C PRO A 133 1.97 2.42 -9.13
N SER A 134 2.34 1.90 -10.30
CA SER A 134 2.17 0.48 -10.68
C SER A 134 3.24 -0.45 -10.07
N CYS A 135 4.36 0.09 -9.60
CA CYS A 135 5.53 -0.70 -9.18
C CYS A 135 5.94 -0.42 -7.72
N ALA A 136 5.49 0.69 -7.13
CA ALA A 136 5.81 1.05 -5.75
C ALA A 136 4.73 0.58 -4.76
N ASP A 137 5.12 -0.20 -3.77
CA ASP A 137 4.27 -0.58 -2.64
C ASP A 137 4.30 0.54 -1.58
N PRO A 138 3.20 1.27 -1.34
CA PRO A 138 3.19 2.41 -0.42
C PRO A 138 3.42 2.00 1.04
N ASP A 139 3.19 0.73 1.39
CA ASP A 139 2.96 0.30 2.77
C ASP A 139 4.22 -0.24 3.49
N THR A 140 5.43 0.03 2.98
CA THR A 140 6.68 -0.47 3.58
C THR A 140 7.71 0.63 3.86
N TYR A 141 8.24 0.67 5.10
CA TYR A 141 9.34 1.55 5.51
C TYR A 141 10.64 1.22 4.78
N GLY A 142 11.58 2.19 4.73
CA GLY A 142 12.78 2.23 3.89
C GLY A 142 13.98 1.38 4.36
N PHE A 143 14.13 1.10 5.65
CA PHE A 143 15.25 0.28 6.15
C PHE A 143 14.83 -0.67 7.27
N PRO A 144 15.37 -1.91 7.28
CA PRO A 144 16.06 -2.58 6.16
C PRO A 144 15.09 -2.90 5.01
N CYS A 145 15.56 -2.93 3.76
CA CYS A 145 14.82 -3.54 2.65
C CYS A 145 14.73 -5.06 2.84
N VAL A 146 13.50 -5.59 2.99
CA VAL A 146 13.24 -7.03 3.21
C VAL A 146 13.78 -7.85 2.06
N ASP A 147 13.50 -7.49 0.80
CA ASP A 147 13.90 -8.30 -0.35
C ASP A 147 15.43 -8.37 -0.49
N SER A 148 16.11 -7.23 -0.29
CA SER A 148 17.58 -7.19 -0.32
C SER A 148 18.19 -7.99 0.84
N HIS A 149 17.66 -7.85 2.05
CA HIS A 149 18.11 -8.61 3.22
C HIS A 149 17.92 -10.12 3.01
N MET A 150 16.70 -10.52 2.64
CA MET A 150 16.35 -11.92 2.42
C MET A 150 17.06 -12.51 1.21
N SER A 151 17.45 -11.72 0.20
CA SER A 151 18.28 -12.20 -0.91
C SER A 151 19.61 -12.77 -0.44
N ILE A 152 20.24 -12.16 0.57
CA ILE A 152 21.46 -12.68 1.17
C ILE A 152 21.16 -13.90 2.04
N VAL A 153 20.16 -13.81 2.93
CA VAL A 153 19.84 -14.90 3.87
C VAL A 153 19.44 -16.20 3.16
N VAL A 154 18.67 -16.08 2.08
CA VAL A 154 18.18 -17.22 1.29
C VAL A 154 19.25 -17.70 0.31
N LEU A 155 19.84 -16.80 -0.49
CA LEU A 155 20.68 -17.24 -1.60
C LEU A 155 22.13 -17.52 -1.20
N LEU A 156 22.66 -16.93 -0.13
CA LEU A 156 24.04 -17.18 0.24
C LEU A 156 24.30 -18.66 0.63
N PRO A 157 23.48 -19.32 1.48
CA PRO A 157 23.63 -20.76 1.72
C PRO A 157 23.48 -21.60 0.45
N VAL A 158 22.60 -21.18 -0.46
CA VAL A 158 22.36 -21.87 -1.74
C VAL A 158 23.58 -21.75 -2.65
N ILE A 159 24.18 -20.57 -2.73
CA ILE A 159 25.43 -20.32 -3.46
C ILE A 159 26.54 -21.22 -2.88
N GLU A 160 26.70 -21.25 -1.56
CA GLU A 160 27.72 -22.07 -0.89
C GLU A 160 27.54 -23.56 -1.17
N ASN A 161 26.30 -24.07 -1.16
CA ASN A 161 26.02 -25.49 -1.39
C ASN A 161 26.03 -25.90 -2.88
N THR A 162 25.91 -24.93 -3.80
CA THR A 162 25.88 -25.20 -5.24
C THR A 162 27.29 -25.47 -5.80
N GLN A 163 27.48 -26.59 -6.48
CA GLN A 163 28.78 -26.97 -7.08
C GLN A 163 29.08 -26.24 -8.41
N SER A 164 28.04 -25.93 -9.20
CA SER A 164 28.20 -25.27 -10.49
C SER A 164 28.57 -23.80 -10.32
N ARG A 165 29.76 -23.41 -10.83
CA ARG A 165 30.22 -22.00 -10.83
C ARG A 165 29.27 -21.10 -11.62
N PHE A 166 28.72 -21.60 -12.73
CA PHE A 166 27.76 -20.85 -13.53
C PHE A 166 26.48 -20.55 -12.73
N ALA A 167 25.93 -21.55 -12.04
CA ALA A 167 24.75 -21.36 -11.21
C ALA A 167 25.02 -20.39 -10.04
N ARG A 168 26.19 -20.47 -9.40
CA ARG A 168 26.62 -19.48 -8.38
C ARG A 168 26.62 -18.06 -8.93
N LEU A 169 27.20 -17.84 -10.12
CA LEU A 169 27.21 -16.52 -10.76
C LEU A 169 25.80 -16.02 -11.07
N MET A 170 24.90 -16.90 -11.51
CA MET A 170 23.50 -16.55 -11.76
C MET A 170 22.77 -16.12 -10.49
N PHE A 171 22.99 -16.79 -9.36
CA PHE A 171 22.40 -16.37 -8.07
C PHE A 171 22.96 -15.03 -7.58
N VAL A 172 24.27 -14.79 -7.71
CA VAL A 172 24.87 -13.49 -7.39
C VAL A 172 24.32 -12.39 -8.30
N ALA A 173 24.24 -12.65 -9.61
CA ALA A 173 23.67 -11.72 -10.57
C ALA A 173 22.21 -11.41 -10.25
N TYR A 174 21.41 -12.42 -9.86
CA TYR A 174 20.04 -12.22 -9.42
C TYR A 174 19.94 -11.33 -8.17
N THR A 175 20.77 -11.55 -7.15
CA THR A 175 20.81 -10.70 -5.95
C THR A 175 21.12 -9.24 -6.29
N VAL A 176 22.12 -9.02 -7.14
CA VAL A 176 22.49 -7.67 -7.60
C VAL A 176 21.38 -7.05 -8.43
N TYR A 177 20.76 -7.83 -9.33
CA TYR A 177 19.67 -7.36 -10.16
C TYR A 177 18.44 -6.97 -9.33
N LEU A 178 18.09 -7.77 -8.30
CA LEU A 178 17.01 -7.45 -7.38
C LEU A 178 17.26 -6.15 -6.61
N ALA A 179 18.51 -5.88 -6.19
CA ALA A 179 18.86 -4.60 -5.60
C ALA A 179 18.76 -3.45 -6.62
N PHE A 180 19.28 -3.66 -7.83
CA PHE A 180 19.27 -2.67 -8.90
C PHE A 180 17.86 -2.25 -9.29
N THR A 181 16.90 -3.17 -9.35
CA THR A 181 15.50 -2.82 -9.63
C THR A 181 14.92 -1.91 -8.55
N ARG A 182 15.23 -2.15 -7.26
CA ARG A 182 14.77 -1.28 -6.15
C ARG A 182 15.34 0.14 -6.23
N LEU A 183 16.60 0.29 -6.67
CA LEU A 183 17.22 1.60 -6.91
C LEU A 183 16.58 2.33 -8.10
N CYS A 184 16.40 1.62 -9.23
CA CYS A 184 15.81 2.20 -10.44
C CYS A 184 14.36 2.65 -10.23
N LEU A 185 13.63 2.00 -9.33
CA LEU A 185 12.28 2.42 -8.94
C LEU A 185 12.26 3.59 -7.93
N GLY A 186 13.41 4.02 -7.43
CA GLY A 186 13.48 5.00 -6.33
C GLY A 186 12.88 4.49 -5.02
N SER A 187 12.69 3.18 -4.89
CA SER A 187 12.01 2.60 -3.73
C SER A 187 12.91 2.49 -2.50
N ARG A 188 14.23 2.45 -2.69
CA ARG A 188 15.26 2.30 -1.65
C ARG A 188 16.51 3.12 -2.00
N PHE A 189 17.21 3.60 -0.98
CA PHE A 189 18.54 4.19 -1.14
C PHE A 189 19.63 3.13 -1.30
N LEU A 190 20.77 3.52 -1.85
CA LEU A 190 21.92 2.63 -1.99
C LEU A 190 22.46 2.20 -0.62
N SER A 191 22.60 3.14 0.33
CA SER A 191 22.99 2.80 1.70
C SER A 191 22.02 1.83 2.36
N GLN A 192 20.72 1.94 2.09
CA GLN A 192 19.70 1.04 2.63
C GLN A 192 19.85 -0.38 2.06
N ILE A 193 20.18 -0.52 0.78
CA ILE A 193 20.43 -1.83 0.15
C ILE A 193 21.71 -2.46 0.71
N VAL A 194 22.80 -1.70 0.77
CA VAL A 194 24.08 -2.20 1.30
C VAL A 194 23.93 -2.58 2.77
N GLY A 195 23.28 -1.74 3.58
CA GLY A 195 22.97 -2.05 4.96
C GLY A 195 22.04 -3.27 5.11
N SER A 196 21.09 -3.45 4.20
CA SER A 196 20.26 -4.66 4.13
C SER A 196 21.09 -5.92 3.86
N TRP A 197 22.07 -5.86 2.96
CA TRP A 197 22.95 -6.99 2.70
C TRP A 197 23.83 -7.32 3.89
N LEU A 198 24.42 -6.29 4.53
CA LEU A 198 25.24 -6.46 5.73
C LEU A 198 24.43 -7.04 6.90
N THR A 199 23.22 -6.54 7.12
CA THR A 199 22.32 -7.08 8.15
C THR A 199 21.88 -8.50 7.83
N GLY A 200 21.62 -8.83 6.55
CA GLY A 200 21.31 -10.20 6.13
C GLY A 200 22.46 -11.18 6.35
N PHE A 201 23.68 -10.78 5.99
CA PHE A 201 24.88 -11.56 6.26
C PHE A 201 25.11 -11.75 7.77
N THR A 202 24.99 -10.68 8.56
CA THR A 202 25.11 -10.72 10.02
C THR A 202 24.07 -11.65 10.63
N GLY A 203 22.83 -11.57 10.16
CA GLY A 203 21.73 -12.42 10.61
C GLY A 203 21.91 -13.90 10.25
N LEU A 204 22.58 -14.22 9.14
CA LEU A 204 22.97 -15.58 8.77
C LEU A 204 24.06 -16.11 9.70
N VAL A 205 25.10 -15.32 9.97
CA VAL A 205 26.17 -15.68 10.92
C VAL A 205 25.58 -15.90 12.33
N ALA A 206 24.73 -14.98 12.78
CA ALA A 206 24.05 -15.08 14.07
C ALA A 206 23.11 -16.30 14.14
N GLY A 207 22.36 -16.59 13.06
CA GLY A 207 21.50 -17.76 12.96
C GLY A 207 22.27 -19.07 13.03
N ASN A 208 23.38 -19.17 12.30
CA ASN A 208 24.27 -20.33 12.34
C ASN A 208 24.91 -20.50 13.72
N HIS A 209 25.41 -19.43 14.33
CA HIS A 209 25.95 -19.45 15.68
C HIS A 209 24.88 -19.88 16.69
N GLY A 210 23.68 -19.31 16.61
CA GLY A 210 22.54 -19.68 17.43
C GLY A 210 22.17 -21.14 17.30
N HIS A 211 22.20 -21.72 16.09
CA HIS A 211 21.97 -23.14 15.90
C HIS A 211 23.01 -24.02 16.60
N VAL A 212 24.30 -23.68 16.46
CA VAL A 212 25.40 -24.41 17.13
C VAL A 212 25.25 -24.35 18.64
N VAL A 213 24.93 -23.17 19.17
CA VAL A 213 24.65 -22.93 20.60
C VAL A 213 23.47 -23.80 21.06
N VAL A 214 22.32 -23.73 20.40
CA VAL A 214 21.12 -24.50 20.77
C VAL A 214 21.41 -26.01 20.77
N LYS A 215 22.19 -26.51 19.81
CA LYS A 215 22.62 -27.91 19.75
C LYS A 215 23.54 -28.28 20.91
N ALA A 216 24.47 -27.40 21.28
CA ALA A 216 25.39 -27.61 22.38
C ALA A 216 24.69 -27.67 23.74
N TYR A 217 23.70 -26.80 23.97
CA TYR A 217 22.97 -26.72 25.24
C TYR A 217 21.87 -27.79 25.40
N LYS A 218 21.66 -28.67 24.40
CA LYS A 218 20.61 -29.71 24.40
C LYS A 218 19.27 -29.15 24.89
N LEU A 219 18.87 -27.99 24.35
CA LEU A 219 17.66 -27.30 24.82
C LEU A 219 16.48 -28.27 24.89
N SER A 220 15.80 -28.25 26.04
CA SER A 220 14.62 -29.06 26.30
C SER A 220 13.60 -28.91 25.17
N ARG A 221 12.93 -30.01 24.82
CA ARG A 221 11.87 -30.07 23.81
C ARG A 221 10.80 -28.98 24.00
N GLY A 222 10.59 -28.52 25.24
CA GLY A 222 9.67 -27.43 25.58
C GLY A 222 10.04 -26.08 24.95
N TYR A 223 11.33 -25.75 24.79
CA TYR A 223 11.75 -24.50 24.15
C TYR A 223 11.43 -24.50 22.66
N ASN A 224 11.62 -25.63 21.97
CA ASN A 224 11.24 -25.76 20.56
C ASN A 224 9.73 -25.59 20.40
N THR A 225 8.92 -26.20 21.27
CA THR A 225 7.46 -26.03 21.27
C THR A 225 7.06 -24.57 21.52
N ALA A 226 7.67 -23.90 22.51
CA ALA A 226 7.38 -22.50 22.82
C ALA A 226 7.76 -21.56 21.66
N ALA A 227 8.90 -21.80 21.01
CA ALA A 227 9.35 -21.02 19.87
C ALA A 227 8.42 -21.20 18.66
N ILE A 228 7.95 -22.42 18.39
CA ILE A 228 6.96 -22.69 17.34
C ILE A 228 5.64 -21.97 17.64
N ILE A 229 5.15 -22.03 18.88
CA ILE A 229 3.92 -21.31 19.28
C ILE A 229 4.09 -19.80 19.10
N ALA A 230 5.20 -19.22 19.56
CA ALA A 230 5.48 -17.80 19.39
C ALA A 230 5.53 -17.39 17.91
N LEU A 231 6.11 -18.23 17.05
CA LEU A 231 6.17 -18.03 15.61
C LEU A 231 4.79 -18.09 14.95
N ILE A 232 3.93 -19.03 15.35
CA ILE A 232 2.54 -19.12 14.88
C ILE A 232 1.76 -17.87 15.29
N VAL A 233 1.87 -17.43 16.55
CA VAL A 233 1.20 -16.22 17.04
C VAL A 233 1.66 -14.99 16.27
N LEU A 234 2.97 -14.85 16.02
CA LEU A 234 3.52 -13.76 15.24
C LEU A 234 3.07 -13.81 13.77
N LEU A 235 3.02 -15.00 13.16
CA LEU A 235 2.48 -15.18 11.82
C LEU A 235 1.00 -14.79 11.76
N MET A 236 0.21 -15.19 12.75
CA MET A 236 -1.20 -14.78 12.86
C MET A 236 -1.34 -13.26 13.01
N PHE A 237 -0.45 -12.61 13.78
CA PHE A 237 -0.44 -11.15 13.91
C PHE A 237 -0.08 -10.45 12.59
N VAL A 238 0.96 -10.92 11.90
CA VAL A 238 1.36 -10.38 10.59
C VAL A 238 0.28 -10.60 9.54
N LEU A 239 -0.33 -11.79 9.50
CA LEU A 239 -1.47 -12.08 8.63
C LEU A 239 -2.68 -11.22 8.99
N GLY A 240 -2.95 -11.01 10.28
CA GLY A 240 -4.02 -10.14 10.77
C GLY A 240 -3.81 -8.69 10.32
N GLN A 241 -2.61 -8.14 10.51
CA GLN A 241 -2.21 -6.83 10.03
C GLN A 241 -2.27 -6.75 8.50
N TRP A 242 -1.88 -7.80 7.78
CA TRP A 242 -1.95 -7.84 6.33
C TRP A 242 -3.40 -7.94 5.82
N VAL A 243 -4.29 -8.64 6.53
CA VAL A 243 -5.73 -8.69 6.24
C VAL A 243 -6.39 -7.35 6.57
N GLU A 244 -5.99 -6.70 7.66
CA GLU A 244 -6.51 -5.39 8.09
C GLU A 244 -6.03 -4.23 7.21
N ASN A 245 -4.78 -4.32 6.71
CA ASN A 245 -4.22 -3.41 5.72
C ASN A 245 -4.57 -3.80 4.28
N ASN A 246 -5.18 -4.97 4.05
CA ASN A 246 -5.78 -5.27 2.77
C ASN A 246 -7.05 -4.44 2.62
N ASP A 247 -6.86 -3.21 2.14
CA ASP A 247 -7.65 -2.78 0.99
C ASP A 247 -7.84 -3.98 0.07
N SER A 248 -9.08 -4.34 -0.26
CA SER A 248 -9.43 -5.61 -0.92
C SER A 248 -8.79 -5.73 -2.31
N ARG A 249 -7.47 -5.97 -2.35
CA ARG A 249 -6.62 -6.03 -3.54
C ARG A 249 -6.75 -7.35 -4.28
N ILE A 250 -7.33 -8.38 -3.63
CA ILE A 250 -7.74 -9.63 -4.30
C ILE A 250 -8.86 -9.38 -5.33
N VAL A 251 -9.69 -8.34 -5.14
CA VAL A 251 -10.76 -7.95 -6.09
C VAL A 251 -10.40 -6.66 -6.85
N GLY A 252 -9.21 -6.09 -6.61
CA GLY A 252 -8.72 -4.90 -7.31
C GLY A 252 -9.44 -3.59 -6.95
N VAL A 253 -10.22 -3.56 -5.86
CA VAL A 253 -10.94 -2.35 -5.43
C VAL A 253 -10.23 -1.73 -4.23
N PRO A 254 -9.78 -0.46 -4.30
CA PRO A 254 -9.20 0.26 -3.17
C PRO A 254 -10.20 0.31 -1.99
N ARG A 255 -9.72 0.25 -0.74
CA ARG A 255 -10.61 0.33 0.45
C ARG A 255 -11.34 1.66 0.52
N GLN A 256 -10.70 2.73 0.06
CA GLN A 256 -11.32 4.04 0.00
C GLN A 256 -12.57 4.01 -0.89
N ASP A 257 -12.49 3.37 -2.05
CA ASP A 257 -13.64 3.21 -2.96
C ASP A 257 -14.72 2.32 -2.33
N PHE A 258 -14.33 1.23 -1.66
CA PHE A 258 -15.28 0.36 -0.96
C PHE A 258 -15.97 1.08 0.21
N ILE A 259 -15.21 1.79 1.05
CA ILE A 259 -15.74 2.57 2.17
C ILE A 259 -16.60 3.71 1.65
N GLU A 260 -16.20 4.43 0.61
CA GLU A 260 -16.98 5.52 0.03
C GLU A 260 -18.33 5.01 -0.51
N VAL A 261 -18.33 3.89 -1.24
CA VAL A 261 -19.56 3.26 -1.72
C VAL A 261 -20.43 2.80 -0.55
N LEU A 262 -19.84 2.14 0.46
CA LEU A 262 -20.57 1.66 1.63
C LEU A 262 -21.16 2.82 2.44
N THR A 263 -20.38 3.89 2.63
CA THR A 263 -20.79 5.11 3.36
C THR A 263 -21.89 5.82 2.59
N ASN A 264 -21.80 5.91 1.26
CA ASN A 264 -22.85 6.48 0.43
C ASN A 264 -24.15 5.66 0.49
N ILE A 265 -24.07 4.32 0.52
CA ILE A 265 -25.23 3.44 0.68
C ILE A 265 -25.87 3.62 2.07
N LEU A 266 -25.06 3.59 3.13
CA LEU A 266 -25.52 3.80 4.50
C LEU A 266 -26.10 5.21 4.74
N SER A 267 -25.59 6.22 4.03
CA SER A 267 -26.05 7.61 4.13
C SER A 267 -27.27 7.89 3.25
N SER A 268 -27.50 7.10 2.19
CA SER A 268 -28.67 7.24 1.32
C SER A 268 -29.98 6.72 1.93
N ASP A 269 -29.90 5.99 3.04
CA ASP A 269 -31.06 5.45 3.77
C ASP A 269 -31.58 6.38 4.88
N VAL A 270 -31.11 7.64 4.96
CA VAL A 270 -31.65 8.62 5.92
C VAL A 270 -32.70 9.50 5.21
N PRO A 271 -34.01 9.20 5.30
CA PRO A 271 -35.03 10.13 4.85
C PRO A 271 -34.96 11.40 5.72
N PRO A 272 -34.96 12.62 5.13
CA PRO A 272 -34.98 13.83 5.91
C PRO A 272 -36.34 13.95 6.63
N SER A 273 -36.34 13.66 7.93
CA SER A 273 -37.45 13.96 8.82
C SER A 273 -37.50 15.48 9.08
N ASN A 274 -38.49 16.15 8.49
CA ASN A 274 -39.17 17.43 8.79
C ASN A 274 -38.55 18.34 9.91
N THR A 275 -38.50 19.67 9.85
CA THR A 275 -39.60 20.64 9.57
C THR A 275 -39.05 22.09 9.70
N MET A 276 -39.51 23.06 8.90
CA MET A 276 -40.00 24.36 9.41
C MET A 276 -40.96 25.01 8.39
N ALA A 277 -42.08 25.52 8.88
CA ALA A 277 -43.34 25.70 8.19
C ALA A 277 -43.76 27.16 8.00
N ARG A 278 -44.62 27.43 7.00
CA ARG A 278 -45.74 28.40 7.07
C ARG A 278 -46.78 28.15 5.95
N PRO A 279 -48.02 28.66 6.03
CA PRO A 279 -49.21 27.79 6.04
C PRO A 279 -50.19 28.08 4.89
N GLN A 280 -50.91 27.06 4.40
CA GLN A 280 -52.26 27.22 3.84
C GLN A 280 -52.98 25.86 3.74
N THR A 281 -54.31 25.94 3.85
CA THR A 281 -55.33 24.95 4.26
C THR A 281 -55.83 24.05 3.09
N PRO A 282 -56.80 23.11 3.26
CA PRO A 282 -56.61 21.67 2.95
C PRO A 282 -57.46 21.11 1.78
N THR A 283 -57.03 19.99 1.16
CA THR A 283 -57.80 18.80 0.62
C THR A 283 -56.98 17.99 -0.43
N PRO A 284 -57.25 16.68 -0.69
CA PRO A 284 -56.23 15.61 -0.65
C PRO A 284 -55.95 14.90 -2.02
N PRO A 285 -55.36 13.69 -2.05
CA PRO A 285 -53.94 13.42 -2.26
C PRO A 285 -53.64 12.83 -3.65
N ASP A 286 -52.61 13.29 -4.35
CA ASP A 286 -51.83 12.36 -5.18
C ASP A 286 -50.47 12.94 -5.62
N ARG A 287 -49.46 12.10 -5.38
CA ARG A 287 -48.15 11.99 -6.05
C ARG A 287 -47.15 13.15 -5.99
N ALA A 288 -45.99 12.78 -5.45
CA ALA A 288 -44.79 13.58 -5.26
C ALA A 288 -44.28 14.24 -6.55
N ARG A 289 -44.02 15.55 -6.45
CA ARG A 289 -43.21 16.30 -7.40
C ARG A 289 -41.75 15.91 -7.24
N VAL A 290 -41.22 15.24 -8.25
CA VAL A 290 -39.78 15.02 -8.49
C VAL A 290 -39.17 16.32 -9.02
N HIS A 291 -37.97 16.66 -8.56
CA HIS A 291 -37.17 17.76 -9.10
C HIS A 291 -36.91 17.55 -10.60
N GLN A 292 -37.47 18.44 -11.41
CA GLN A 292 -37.27 18.50 -12.85
C GLN A 292 -35.87 19.07 -13.13
N TRP A 293 -34.97 18.24 -13.67
CA TRP A 293 -33.70 18.67 -14.27
C TRP A 293 -33.95 19.32 -15.65
N PRO A 294 -33.04 20.18 -16.16
CA PRO A 294 -33.27 20.89 -17.41
C PRO A 294 -33.31 19.91 -18.58
N GLN A 295 -34.42 19.97 -19.34
CA GLN A 295 -34.56 19.29 -20.62
C GLN A 295 -33.49 19.81 -21.59
N ARG A 296 -32.67 18.87 -22.07
CA ARG A 296 -31.77 19.05 -23.21
C ARG A 296 -32.60 18.83 -24.47
N GLU A 297 -32.57 19.79 -25.38
CA GLU A 297 -33.20 19.69 -26.71
C GLU A 297 -32.67 18.46 -27.46
N GLU A 298 -33.61 17.76 -28.09
CA GLU A 298 -33.41 16.54 -28.87
C GLU A 298 -32.48 16.79 -30.06
N GLY A 299 -31.35 16.09 -30.07
CA GLY A 299 -30.55 15.83 -31.25
C GLY A 299 -30.69 14.36 -31.60
N THR A 300 -31.34 14.10 -32.73
CA THR A 300 -31.58 12.79 -33.35
C THR A 300 -30.30 12.00 -33.55
N GLY A 301 -30.24 10.78 -33.00
CA GLY A 301 -29.25 9.77 -33.39
C GLY A 301 -28.96 8.71 -32.34
N ASN A 302 -29.36 7.46 -32.64
CA ASN A 302 -28.99 6.18 -32.02
C ASN A 302 -29.85 5.71 -30.82
N GLN A 303 -31.03 5.19 -31.16
CA GLN A 303 -31.95 4.44 -30.27
C GLN A 303 -31.46 3.04 -29.85
N GLU A 304 -30.31 2.56 -30.33
CA GLU A 304 -29.84 1.19 -30.02
C GLU A 304 -29.05 1.06 -28.71
N GLU A 305 -28.56 2.16 -28.12
CA GLU A 305 -27.86 2.10 -26.82
C GLU A 305 -28.80 2.22 -25.60
N GLU A 306 -30.00 2.83 -25.76
CA GLU A 306 -30.95 2.98 -24.65
C GLU A 306 -31.73 1.68 -24.36
N GLU A 307 -32.04 0.86 -25.36
CA GLU A 307 -32.70 -0.44 -25.12
C GLU A 307 -31.78 -1.47 -24.44
N GLN A 308 -30.45 -1.37 -24.58
CA GLN A 308 -29.52 -2.22 -23.82
C GLN A 308 -29.31 -1.76 -22.37
N GLU A 309 -29.60 -0.50 -22.04
CA GLU A 309 -29.53 0.00 -20.66
C GLU A 309 -30.79 -0.32 -19.83
N GLU A 310 -31.93 -0.55 -20.49
CA GLU A 310 -33.20 -0.84 -19.79
C GLU A 310 -33.34 -2.32 -19.36
N ILE A 311 -32.58 -3.25 -19.95
CA ILE A 311 -32.61 -4.68 -19.59
C ILE A 311 -31.80 -5.00 -18.32
N ALA A 312 -31.01 -4.05 -17.79
CA ALA A 312 -30.29 -4.19 -16.52
C ALA A 312 -31.12 -3.70 -15.31
N GLY A 313 -32.35 -4.22 -15.18
CA GLY A 313 -33.34 -3.85 -14.14
C GLY A 313 -32.97 -4.19 -12.68
N ARG A 314 -31.74 -4.58 -12.40
CA ARG A 314 -31.17 -4.56 -11.04
C ARG A 314 -29.92 -3.70 -11.06
N LYS A 315 -30.08 -2.45 -10.60
CA LYS A 315 -28.99 -1.55 -10.25
C LYS A 315 -28.29 -2.06 -8.99
N ASP A 316 -27.66 -3.23 -9.10
CA ASP A 316 -26.80 -3.75 -8.06
C ASP A 316 -25.61 -2.80 -7.90
N SER A 317 -25.01 -2.77 -6.71
CA SER A 317 -23.86 -1.91 -6.38
C SER A 317 -22.71 -2.00 -7.40
N PHE A 318 -22.58 -3.14 -8.10
CA PHE A 318 -21.65 -3.34 -9.21
C PHE A 318 -21.92 -2.45 -10.45
N TYR A 319 -23.18 -2.12 -10.75
CA TYR A 319 -23.53 -1.26 -11.87
C TYR A 319 -22.93 0.15 -11.69
N TYR A 320 -23.02 0.70 -10.48
CA TYR A 320 -22.46 2.00 -10.15
C TYR A 320 -20.93 2.00 -10.15
N LEU A 321 -20.31 0.90 -9.70
CA LEU A 321 -18.85 0.73 -9.74
C LEU A 321 -18.33 0.74 -11.19
N ILE A 322 -18.93 -0.06 -12.08
CA ILE A 322 -18.55 -0.14 -13.50
C ILE A 322 -18.77 1.20 -14.20
N ARG A 323 -19.88 1.89 -13.90
CA ARG A 323 -20.17 3.21 -14.45
C ARG A 323 -19.14 4.26 -13.99
N GLY A 324 -18.74 4.24 -12.72
CA GLY A 324 -17.70 5.10 -12.17
C GLY A 324 -16.33 4.87 -12.82
N MET A 325 -15.95 3.61 -13.02
CA MET A 325 -14.71 3.25 -13.73
C MET A 325 -14.70 3.74 -15.18
N ARG A 326 -15.81 3.57 -15.92
CA ARG A 326 -15.93 4.04 -17.32
C ARG A 326 -15.87 5.56 -17.44
N ALA A 327 -16.48 6.31 -16.51
CA ALA A 327 -16.43 7.76 -16.51
C ALA A 327 -14.98 8.29 -16.31
N ARG A 328 -14.19 7.62 -15.47
CA ARG A 328 -12.78 7.97 -15.24
C ARG A 328 -11.88 7.63 -16.44
N ALA A 329 -12.09 6.47 -17.07
CA ALA A 329 -11.37 6.11 -18.28
C ALA A 329 -11.61 7.14 -19.41
N ARG A 330 -12.84 7.63 -19.56
CA ARG A 330 -13.18 8.70 -20.51
C ARG A 330 -12.49 10.04 -20.16
N ARG A 331 -12.45 10.42 -18.88
CA ARG A 331 -11.71 11.62 -18.44
C ARG A 331 -10.21 11.51 -18.66
N GLN A 332 -9.62 10.35 -18.39
CA GLN A 332 -8.20 10.12 -18.67
C GLN A 332 -7.90 10.22 -20.16
N ALA A 333 -8.70 9.57 -21.02
CA ALA A 333 -8.57 9.69 -22.48
C ALA A 333 -8.68 11.13 -22.98
N GLN A 334 -9.59 11.94 -22.41
CA GLN A 334 -9.71 13.36 -22.72
C GLN A 334 -8.47 14.16 -22.28
N LEU A 335 -7.91 13.85 -21.10
CA LEU A 335 -6.69 14.51 -20.63
C LEU A 335 -5.45 14.14 -21.44
N THR A 336 -5.37 12.92 -21.98
CA THR A 336 -4.29 12.54 -22.90
C THR A 336 -4.44 13.23 -24.26
N ALA A 337 -5.67 13.37 -24.77
CA ALA A 337 -5.94 14.06 -26.04
C ALA A 337 -5.69 15.57 -26.00
N ILE A 338 -5.73 16.20 -24.81
CA ILE A 338 -5.40 17.63 -24.62
C ILE A 338 -3.87 17.85 -24.51
N ARG A 339 -3.09 16.79 -24.22
CA ARG A 339 -1.63 16.87 -24.08
C ARG A 339 -0.86 16.53 -25.36
N THR A 340 -1.50 15.94 -26.35
CA THR A 340 -1.01 15.75 -27.72
C THR A 340 -1.45 16.90 -28.60
#